data_AF-A0A7S3HWZ0-F1
#
_entry.id   AF-A0A7S3HWZ0-F1
#
_cell.length_a   1.000
_cell.length_b   1.000
_cell.length_c   1.000
_cell.angle_alpha   90.00
_cell.angle_beta   90.00
_cell.angle_gamma   90.00
#
_symmetry.space_group_name_H-M   'P 1'
#
loop_
_entity.id
_entity.type
_entity.pdbx_description
1 polymer ?
#
loop_
_entity_poly.entity_id
_entity_poly.type
_entity_poly.pdbx_seq_one_letter_code
_entity_poly.pdbx_strand_id
1 'polypeptide(L)'
;REEESERERESETMASDARYAFLVDWYDTTACMVRQYQLMYYATDGTIEMFDIKNRRTFLKRCDYPGIRVSDLYKGNIITVYSRQLTIVDYADKFTAQTFEKKTEMTVAYLTADAIPLIGKALDLASAV
;
A
#
# COMPACT_ATOMS: atom_id res chain seq x y z
N ARG A 1 -21.38 18.02 18.05
CA ARG A 1 -20.45 19.01 17.45
C ARG A 1 -19.10 18.99 18.16
N GLU A 2 -19.01 19.19 19.48
CA GLU A 2 -17.73 19.06 20.22
C GLU A 2 -17.26 17.60 20.35
N GLU A 3 -18.16 16.67 20.69
CA GLU A 3 -17.86 15.21 20.77
C GLU A 3 -17.44 14.57 19.43
N GLU A 4 -17.84 15.16 18.30
CA GLU A 4 -17.49 14.68 16.96
C GLU A 4 -16.06 15.08 16.62
N SER A 5 -15.66 16.31 17.01
CA SER A 5 -14.30 16.82 16.82
C SER A 5 -13.26 16.15 17.72
N GLU A 6 -13.65 15.70 18.91
CA GLU A 6 -12.78 14.94 19.81
C GLU A 6 -12.57 13.50 19.32
N ARG A 7 -13.63 12.85 18.81
CA ARG A 7 -13.53 11.53 18.16
C ARG A 7 -12.68 11.56 16.90
N GLU A 8 -12.78 12.61 16.09
CA GLU A 8 -11.93 12.81 14.91
C GLU A 8 -10.45 12.97 15.31
N ARG A 9 -10.14 13.79 16.33
CA ARG A 9 -8.78 13.99 16.84
C ARG A 9 -8.17 12.73 17.48
N GLU A 10 -8.97 11.94 18.20
CA GLU A 10 -8.53 10.64 18.73
C GLU A 10 -8.29 9.62 17.60
N SER A 11 -9.11 9.63 16.56
CA SER A 11 -8.92 8.76 15.39
C SER A 11 -7.66 9.11 14.60
N GLU A 12 -7.31 10.39 14.51
CA GLU A 12 -6.11 10.89 13.81
C GLU A 12 -4.83 10.60 14.61
N THR A 13 -4.90 10.70 15.94
CA THR A 13 -3.79 10.32 16.84
C THR A 13 -3.53 8.81 16.78
N MET A 14 -4.58 7.98 16.74
CA MET A 14 -4.47 6.52 16.55
C MET A 14 -3.88 6.13 15.18
N ALA A 15 -4.14 6.92 14.14
CA ALA A 15 -3.56 6.70 12.81
C ALA A 15 -2.06 7.00 12.79
N SER A 16 -1.59 7.96 13.59
CA SER A 16 -0.16 8.30 13.67
C SER A 16 0.68 7.21 14.34
N ASP A 17 0.13 6.41 15.27
CA ASP A 17 0.81 5.24 15.87
C ASP A 17 0.47 3.90 15.18
N ALA A 18 -0.19 3.97 14.03
CA ALA A 18 -0.67 2.77 13.35
C ALA A 18 0.48 1.98 12.72
N ARG A 19 0.39 0.65 12.84
CA ARG A 19 1.20 -0.28 12.08
C ARG A 19 0.29 -1.04 11.12
N TYR A 20 0.66 -1.04 9.85
CA TYR A 20 -0.07 -1.72 8.79
C TYR A 20 0.73 -2.93 8.29
N ALA A 21 0.05 -4.05 8.09
CA ALA A 21 0.69 -5.29 7.67
C ALA A 21 0.07 -5.81 6.37
N PHE A 22 0.94 -6.14 5.42
CA PHE A 22 0.58 -6.56 4.06
C PHE A 22 1.25 -7.89 3.74
N LEU A 23 0.53 -8.76 3.03
CA LEU A 23 1.11 -9.93 2.37
C LEU A 23 1.62 -9.50 1.00
N VAL A 24 2.91 -9.73 0.78
CA VAL A 24 3.58 -9.36 -0.47
C VAL A 24 4.27 -10.55 -1.09
N ASP A 25 4.14 -10.67 -2.40
CA ASP A 25 4.80 -11.69 -3.20
C ASP A 25 5.98 -11.08 -3.96
N TRP A 26 7.11 -11.77 -3.93
CA TRP A 26 8.30 -11.45 -4.70
C TRP A 26 8.64 -12.62 -5.61
N TYR A 27 8.72 -12.36 -6.91
CA TYR A 27 9.27 -13.32 -7.86
C TYR A 27 10.80 -13.24 -7.87
N ASP A 28 11.45 -14.26 -7.29
CA ASP A 28 12.90 -14.43 -7.28
C ASP A 28 13.33 -15.01 -8.64
N THR A 29 13.84 -14.15 -9.52
CA THR A 29 14.26 -14.55 -10.88
C THR A 29 15.40 -15.55 -10.88
N THR A 30 16.26 -15.53 -9.86
CA THR A 30 17.41 -16.45 -9.77
C THR A 30 16.96 -17.84 -9.35
N ALA A 31 16.01 -17.93 -8.42
CA ALA A 31 15.44 -19.20 -7.97
C ALA A 31 14.22 -19.67 -8.80
N CYS A 32 13.74 -18.84 -9.74
CA CYS A 32 12.52 -19.06 -10.52
C CYS A 32 11.31 -19.42 -9.64
N MET A 33 11.13 -18.70 -8.52
CA MET A 33 10.06 -19.00 -7.58
C MET A 33 9.48 -17.76 -6.91
N VAL A 34 8.21 -17.85 -6.56
CA VAL A 34 7.53 -16.83 -5.77
C VAL A 34 7.80 -17.06 -4.30
N ARG A 35 8.27 -16.02 -3.61
CA ARG A 35 8.45 -15.97 -2.17
C ARG A 35 7.45 -15.00 -1.58
N GLN A 36 6.73 -15.44 -0.55
CA GLN A 36 5.78 -14.61 0.16
C GLN A 36 6.38 -14.06 1.44
N TYR A 37 6.18 -12.78 1.69
CA TYR A 37 6.62 -12.07 2.88
C TYR A 37 5.45 -11.31 3.51
N GLN A 38 5.58 -11.05 4.80
CA GLN A 38 4.78 -10.05 5.48
C GLN A 38 5.58 -8.75 5.51
N LEU A 39 5.06 -7.70 4.90
CA LEU A 39 5.59 -6.34 4.97
C LEU A 39 4.84 -5.58 6.06
N MET A 40 5.57 -5.00 7.01
CA MET A 40 5.02 -4.11 8.01
C MET A 40 5.46 -2.68 7.71
N TYR A 41 4.51 -1.75 7.69
CA TYR A 41 4.72 -0.32 7.56
C TYR A 41 4.33 0.37 8.86
N TYR A 42 5.21 1.24 9.37
CA TYR A 42 4.99 1.99 10.60
C TYR A 42 4.63 3.43 10.23
N ALA A 43 3.39 3.85 10.49
CA ALA A 43 2.91 5.18 10.12
C ALA A 43 3.57 6.31 10.93
N THR A 44 4.12 5.99 12.10
CA THR A 44 4.83 6.93 12.99
C THR A 44 6.04 7.57 12.34
N ASP A 45 6.88 6.74 11.71
CA ASP A 45 8.19 7.13 11.19
C ASP A 45 8.38 6.77 9.71
N GLY A 46 7.39 6.13 9.08
CA GLY A 46 7.47 5.68 7.69
C GLY A 46 8.48 4.55 7.46
N THR A 47 8.89 3.86 8.52
CA THR A 47 9.81 2.72 8.41
C THR A 47 9.09 1.46 7.91
N ILE A 48 9.87 0.53 7.36
CA ILE A 48 9.39 -0.77 6.90
C ILE A 48 10.16 -1.91 7.55
N GLU A 49 9.49 -3.04 7.75
CA GLU A 49 10.07 -4.33 8.16
C GLU A 49 9.51 -5.44 7.25
N MET A 50 10.30 -6.48 6.96
CA MET A 50 9.80 -7.66 6.25
C MET A 50 10.11 -8.95 6.99
N PHE A 51 9.09 -9.80 7.11
CA PHE A 51 9.17 -11.11 7.72
C PHE A 51 8.91 -12.22 6.70
N ASP A 52 9.79 -13.23 6.67
CA ASP A 52 9.62 -14.43 5.85
C ASP A 52 8.66 -15.39 6.58
N ILE A 53 7.44 -15.48 6.07
CA ILE A 53 6.35 -16.26 6.69
C ILE A 53 6.68 -17.75 6.66
N LYS A 54 7.25 -18.23 5.54
CA LYS A 54 7.52 -19.65 5.32
C LYS A 54 8.65 -20.15 6.22
N ASN A 55 9.73 -19.38 6.33
CA ASN A 55 10.90 -19.75 7.11
C ASN A 55 10.87 -19.21 8.55
N ARG A 56 9.82 -18.46 8.92
CA ARG A 56 9.61 -17.86 10.25
C ARG A 56 10.82 -17.07 10.75
N ARG A 57 11.38 -16.21 9.90
CA ARG A 57 12.53 -15.37 10.24
C ARG A 57 12.38 -13.97 9.67
N THR A 58 13.02 -13.00 10.32
CA THR A 58 13.15 -11.66 9.76
C THR A 58 13.92 -11.72 8.44
N PHE A 59 13.34 -11.17 7.39
CA PHE A 59 13.97 -11.02 6.08
C PHE A 59 14.68 -9.66 5.97
N LEU A 60 13.98 -8.59 6.33
CA LEU A 60 14.49 -7.23 6.42
C LEU A 60 14.16 -6.69 7.79
N LYS A 61 15.17 -6.25 8.55
CA LYS A 61 14.96 -5.58 9.83
C LYS A 61 14.33 -4.20 9.60
N ARG A 62 13.61 -3.70 10.60
CA ARG A 62 13.03 -2.36 10.58
C ARG A 62 14.06 -1.31 10.14
N CYS A 63 13.76 -0.59 9.05
CA CYS A 63 14.62 0.46 8.52
C CYS A 63 13.80 1.58 7.87
N ASP A 64 14.39 2.78 7.80
CA ASP A 64 13.83 3.88 7.03
C ASP A 64 13.83 3.55 5.55
N TYR A 65 12.72 3.84 4.88
CA TYR A 65 12.60 3.67 3.44
C TYR A 65 11.70 4.76 2.83
N PRO A 66 12.24 5.96 2.54
CA PRO A 66 11.45 7.12 2.12
C PRO A 66 10.79 6.96 0.75
N GLY A 67 11.14 5.91 -0.01
CA GLY A 67 10.55 5.61 -1.31
C GLY A 67 9.17 4.95 -1.27
N ILE A 68 8.63 4.66 -0.07
CA ILE A 68 7.29 4.09 0.09
C ILE A 68 6.44 5.02 0.95
N ARG A 69 5.28 5.40 0.42
CA ARG A 69 4.27 6.16 1.14
C ARG A 69 3.07 5.28 1.45
N VAL A 70 2.27 5.70 2.43
CA VAL A 70 0.98 5.04 2.75
C VAL A 70 0.06 4.95 1.53
N SER A 71 0.09 5.95 0.64
CA SER A 71 -0.69 5.96 -0.61
C SER A 71 -0.34 4.82 -1.56
N ASP A 72 0.88 4.27 -1.47
CA ASP A 72 1.35 3.21 -2.35
C ASP A 72 0.97 1.83 -1.82
N LEU A 73 0.43 1.73 -0.60
CA LEU A 73 0.18 0.48 0.10
C LEU A 73 -1.26 0.00 -0.06
N TYR A 74 -1.65 -0.34 -1.29
CA TYR A 74 -2.96 -0.91 -1.59
C TYR A 74 -2.84 -2.25 -2.31
N LYS A 75 -3.88 -3.09 -2.17
CA LYS A 75 -3.94 -4.42 -2.80
C LYS A 75 -3.78 -4.30 -4.33
N GLY A 76 -2.88 -5.09 -4.89
CA GLY A 76 -2.56 -5.11 -6.32
C GLY A 76 -1.44 -4.16 -6.75
N ASN A 77 -1.00 -3.22 -5.89
CA ASN A 77 0.14 -2.37 -6.24
C ASN A 77 1.45 -3.16 -6.25
N ILE A 78 2.42 -2.68 -7.04
CA ILE A 78 3.79 -3.20 -7.08
C ILE A 78 4.72 -2.13 -6.53
N ILE A 79 5.28 -2.39 -5.34
CA ILE A 79 6.22 -1.50 -4.67
C ILE A 79 7.65 -2.03 -4.81
N THR A 80 8.62 -1.13 -4.81
CA THR A 80 10.04 -1.51 -4.94
C THR A 80 10.78 -1.32 -3.63
N VAL A 81 11.31 -2.40 -3.06
CA VAL A 81 12.13 -2.41 -1.83
C VAL A 81 13.49 -3.02 -2.13
N TYR A 82 14.58 -2.24 -2.02
CA TYR A 82 15.95 -2.71 -2.28
C TYR A 82 16.08 -3.53 -3.58
N SER A 83 15.64 -2.93 -4.70
CA SER A 83 15.64 -3.52 -6.05
C SER A 83 14.79 -4.79 -6.22
N ARG A 84 13.87 -5.07 -5.29
CA ARG A 84 12.86 -6.14 -5.43
C ARG A 84 11.51 -5.52 -5.69
N GLN A 85 10.86 -5.93 -6.76
CA GLN A 85 9.47 -5.60 -7.04
C GLN A 85 8.58 -6.56 -6.25
N LEU A 86 7.85 -6.01 -5.28
CA LEU A 86 6.96 -6.73 -4.38
C LEU A 86 5.53 -6.40 -4.77
N THR A 87 4.76 -7.42 -5.11
CA THR A 87 3.32 -7.27 -5.39
C THR A 87 2.56 -7.39 -4.09
N ILE A 88 1.74 -6.39 -3.75
CA ILE A 88 0.87 -6.43 -2.58
C ILE A 88 -0.32 -7.32 -2.90
N VAL A 89 -0.33 -8.54 -2.35
CA VAL A 89 -1.34 -9.56 -2.65
C VAL A 89 -2.54 -9.42 -1.73
N ASP A 90 -2.31 -9.18 -0.43
CA ASP A 90 -3.39 -9.06 0.54
C ASP A 90 -3.00 -8.24 1.77
N TYR A 91 -3.98 -7.99 2.64
CA TYR A 91 -3.74 -7.47 3.98
C TYR A 91 -3.39 -8.64 4.91
N ALA A 92 -2.38 -8.46 5.76
CA ALA A 92 -1.95 -9.51 6.68
C ALA A 92 -2.71 -9.48 8.02
N ASP A 93 -3.50 -8.45 8.28
CA ASP A 93 -4.37 -8.36 9.45
C ASP A 93 -5.69 -7.62 9.16
N LYS A 94 -6.67 -7.82 10.06
CA LYS A 94 -8.01 -7.22 9.94
C LYS A 94 -8.00 -5.70 10.13
N PHE A 95 -7.07 -5.18 10.93
CA PHE A 95 -6.97 -3.75 11.21
C PHE A 95 -6.57 -2.97 9.95
N THR A 96 -5.56 -3.47 9.24
CA THR A 96 -5.10 -2.96 7.95
C THR A 96 -6.22 -3.09 6.92
N ALA A 97 -6.88 -4.26 6.83
CA ALA A 97 -8.00 -4.44 5.92
C ALA A 97 -9.11 -3.39 6.14
N GLN A 98 -9.56 -3.19 7.38
CA GLN A 98 -10.60 -2.20 7.69
C GLN A 98 -10.19 -0.75 7.40
N THR A 99 -8.90 -0.43 7.51
CA THR A 99 -8.38 0.92 7.28
C THR A 99 -8.25 1.21 5.78
N PHE A 100 -7.78 0.23 5.00
CA PHE A 100 -7.48 0.40 3.57
C PHE A 100 -8.66 0.07 2.67
N GLU A 101 -9.54 -0.88 3.02
CA GLU A 101 -10.74 -1.18 2.22
C GLU A 101 -11.69 0.01 2.11
N LYS A 102 -11.75 0.86 3.15
CA LYS A 102 -12.55 2.09 3.11
C LYS A 102 -12.00 3.17 2.17
N LYS A 103 -10.72 3.08 1.79
CA LYS A 103 -10.03 4.05 0.93
C LYS A 103 -9.87 3.60 -0.51
N THR A 104 -10.13 2.33 -0.82
CA THR A 104 -10.00 1.79 -2.17
C THR A 104 -11.31 1.93 -2.94
N GLU A 105 -11.38 2.91 -3.83
CA GLU A 105 -12.44 3.04 -4.83
C GLU A 105 -11.88 2.69 -6.22
N MET A 106 -12.63 1.88 -6.98
CA MET A 106 -12.28 1.54 -8.37
C MET A 106 -13.13 2.37 -9.31
N THR A 107 -12.51 3.23 -10.10
CA THR A 107 -13.18 4.04 -11.12
C THR A 107 -12.76 3.56 -12.51
N VAL A 108 -13.75 3.32 -13.38
CA VAL A 108 -13.51 2.97 -14.79
C VAL A 108 -13.95 4.14 -15.67
N ALA A 109 -13.02 4.65 -16.47
CA ALA A 109 -13.31 5.67 -17.48
C ALA A 109 -13.37 5.02 -18.86
N TYR A 110 -14.48 5.19 -19.57
CA TYR A 110 -14.66 4.73 -20.94
C TYR A 110 -14.50 5.90 -21.92
N LEU A 111 -13.68 5.71 -22.95
CA LEU A 111 -13.45 6.68 -24.01
C LEU A 111 -13.99 6.12 -25.32
N THR A 112 -14.82 6.92 -26.01
CA THR A 112 -15.27 6.59 -27.37
C THR A 112 -14.11 6.74 -28.37
N ALA A 113 -14.19 6.03 -29.50
CA ALA A 113 -13.12 6.04 -30.51
C ALA A 113 -12.76 7.45 -31.01
N ASP A 114 -13.76 8.32 -31.13
CA ASP A 114 -13.60 9.72 -31.56
C ASP A 114 -12.82 10.57 -30.54
N ALA A 115 -12.77 10.16 -29.27
CA ALA A 115 -12.09 10.85 -28.19
C ALA A 115 -10.64 10.39 -27.97
N ILE A 116 -10.16 9.36 -28.69
CA ILE A 116 -8.77 8.86 -28.59
C ILE A 116 -7.72 9.98 -28.78
N PRO A 117 -7.85 10.90 -29.75
CA PRO A 117 -6.88 11.99 -29.92
C PRO A 117 -6.79 12.94 -28.71
N LEU A 118 -7.80 12.94 -27.83
CA LEU A 118 -7.89 13.79 -26.65
C LEU A 118 -7.54 13.06 -25.34
N ILE A 119 -7.08 11.81 -25.41
CA ILE A 119 -6.83 10.99 -24.23
C ILE A 119 -5.88 11.65 -23.22
N GLY A 120 -4.86 12.38 -23.69
CA GLY A 120 -3.95 13.12 -22.80
C GLY A 120 -4.69 14.14 -21.94
N LYS A 121 -5.58 14.95 -22.53
CA LYS A 121 -6.38 15.93 -21.80
C LYS A 121 -7.36 15.28 -20.83
N ALA A 122 -7.94 14.15 -21.22
CA ALA A 122 -8.86 13.39 -20.37
C ALA A 122 -8.13 12.81 -19.14
N LEU A 123 -6.91 12.30 -19.31
CA LEU A 123 -6.07 11.82 -18.22
C LEU A 123 -5.60 12.95 -17.31
N ASP A 124 -5.18 14.09 -17.87
CA ASP A 124 -4.77 15.25 -17.09
C ASP A 124 -5.91 15.71 -16.15
N LEU A 125 -7.13 15.83 -16.68
CA LEU A 125 -8.33 16.16 -15.87
C LEU A 125 -8.60 15.12 -14.79
N ALA A 126 -8.45 13.83 -15.10
CA ALA A 126 -8.68 12.75 -14.14
C ALA A 126 -7.60 12.70 -13.04
N SER A 127 -6.36 13.07 -13.34
CA SER A 127 -5.25 13.10 -12.38
C SER A 127 -5.28 14.31 -11.43
N ALA A 128 -6.07 15.33 -11.75
CA ALA A 128 -6.23 16.54 -10.94
C ALA A 128 -7.29 16.40 -9.84
N VAL A 129 -7.94 15.24 -9.76
CA VAL A 129 -8.94 14.85 -8.74
C VAL A 129 -8.27 13.99 -7.69
#